data_AF-A0A261WDN5-F1
#
_entry.id   AF-A0A261WDN5-F1
#
_cell.length_a   1.000
_cell.length_b   1.000
_cell.length_c   1.000
_cell.angle_alpha   90.00
_cell.angle_beta   90.00
_cell.angle_gamma   90.00
#
_symmetry.space_group_name_H-M   'P 1'
#
loop_
_entity.id
_entity.type
_entity.pdbx_description
1 polymer ?
#
loop_
_entity_poly.entity_id
_entity_poly.type
_entity_poly.pdbx_seq_one_letter_code
_entity_poly.pdbx_strand_id
1 'polypeptide(L)' 'MSQKIQVVLATDLYEERLEGDEPEPIRVDRINLRELSNLAQNAQFSEGRALAALYLTRDLLTQRGLFQP' A
#
# COMPACT_ATOMS: atom_id res chain seq x y z
N MET A 1 2.91 -22.94 -14.09
CA MET A 1 1.85 -21.92 -13.90
C MET A 1 2.52 -20.60 -13.56
N SER A 2 2.23 -19.51 -14.29
CA SER A 2 2.74 -18.17 -13.95
C SER A 2 1.76 -17.54 -12.94
N GLN A 3 2.19 -17.38 -11.69
CA GLN A 3 1.46 -16.54 -10.74
C GLN A 3 1.73 -15.08 -11.11
N LYS A 4 0.66 -14.28 -11.20
CA LYS A 4 0.73 -12.85 -11.50
C LYS A 4 -0.01 -12.08 -10.41
N ILE A 5 0.52 -10.91 -10.08
CA ILE A 5 -0.10 -9.96 -9.16
C ILE A 5 -0.27 -8.66 -9.93
N GLN A 6 -1.43 -8.05 -9.82
CA GLN A 6 -1.71 -6.72 -10.37
C GLN A 6 -1.66 -5.71 -9.23
N VAL A 7 -0.90 -4.64 -9.43
CA VAL A 7 -0.81 -3.52 -8.49
C VAL A 7 -1.65 -2.37 -9.05
N VAL A 8 -2.58 -1.87 -8.24
CA VAL A 8 -3.46 -0.75 -8.60
C VAL A 8 -3.23 0.39 -7.60
N LEU A 9 -3.03 1.61 -8.11
CA LEU A 9 -2.97 2.83 -7.31
C LEU A 9 -4.33 3.54 -7.40
N ALA A 10 -5.10 3.47 -6.33
CA ALA A 10 -6.34 4.23 -6.19
C ALA A 10 -6.04 5.62 -5.60
N THR A 11 -6.68 6.65 -6.14
CA THR A 11 -6.53 8.06 -5.72
C THR A 11 -7.90 8.71 -5.67
N ASP A 12 -8.00 9.90 -5.07
CA ASP A 12 -9.27 10.63 -4.91
C ASP A 12 -10.33 9.79 -4.15
N LEU A 13 -9.89 9.26 -3.00
CA LEU A 13 -10.71 8.38 -2.16
C LEU A 13 -11.77 9.19 -1.41
N TYR A 14 -12.97 8.64 -1.29
CA TYR A 14 -14.03 9.11 -0.41
C TYR A 14 -14.35 8.05 0.64
N GLU A 15 -14.98 8.46 1.74
CA GLU A 15 -15.37 7.50 2.78
C GLU A 15 -16.57 6.68 2.32
N GLU A 16 -16.36 5.38 2.21
CA GLU A 16 -17.40 4.40 1.89
C GLU A 16 -17.12 3.10 2.64
N ARG A 17 -18.17 2.46 3.14
CA ARG A 17 -18.11 1.15 3.78
C ARG A 17 -19.07 0.21 3.07
N LEU A 18 -18.55 -0.92 2.63
CA LEU A 18 -19.31 -1.98 2.00
C LEU A 18 -19.33 -3.21 2.90
N GLU A 19 -20.37 -4.02 2.76
CA GLU A 19 -20.42 -5.33 3.40
C GLU A 19 -19.34 -6.22 2.78
N GLY A 20 -18.53 -6.83 3.64
CA GLY A 20 -17.49 -7.79 3.26
C GLY A 20 -17.78 -9.15 3.86
N ASP A 21 -17.08 -10.16 3.37
CA ASP A 21 -17.24 -11.55 3.83
C ASP A 21 -16.44 -11.85 5.12
N GLU A 22 -15.57 -10.92 5.54
CA GLU A 22 -14.75 -11.10 6.74
C GLU A 22 -15.61 -10.99 8.01
N PRO A 23 -15.49 -11.94 8.95
CA PRO A 23 -16.29 -11.96 10.17
C PRO A 23 -15.92 -10.83 11.15
N GLU A 24 -14.72 -10.26 11.01
CA GLU A 24 -14.21 -9.18 11.85
C GLU A 24 -13.97 -7.89 11.04
N PRO A 25 -14.13 -6.70 11.65
CA PRO A 25 -13.83 -5.44 10.98
C PRO A 25 -12.36 -5.33 10.58
N ILE A 26 -12.11 -5.02 9.31
CA ILE A 26 -10.75 -4.80 8.80
C ILE A 26 -10.17 -3.52 9.42
N ARG A 27 -9.03 -3.66 10.11
CA ARG A 27 -8.25 -2.52 10.60
C ARG A 27 -7.58 -1.80 9.43
N VAL A 28 -7.68 -0.48 9.44
CA VAL A 28 -7.02 0.40 8.45
C VAL A 28 -5.85 1.11 9.11
N ASP A 29 -4.65 0.91 8.58
CA ASP A 29 -3.44 1.63 8.98
C ASP A 29 -3.00 2.60 7.89
N ARG A 30 -2.49 3.76 8.30
CA ARG A 30 -1.94 4.78 7.40
C ARG A 30 -0.43 4.78 7.52
N ILE A 31 0.26 4.60 6.40
CA ILE A 31 1.72 4.63 6.32
C ILE A 31 2.17 5.83 5.51
N ASN A 32 3.15 6.57 6.03
CA ASN A 32 3.80 7.63 5.27
C ASN A 32 4.80 7.02 4.27
N LEU A 33 4.73 7.42 2.99
CA LEU A 33 5.65 6.94 1.94
C LEU A 33 7.12 7.33 2.19
N ARG A 34 7.39 8.30 3.08
CA ARG A 34 8.76 8.63 3.52
C ARG A 34 9.33 7.61 4.51
N GLU A 35 8.49 6.82 5.16
CA GLU A 35 8.86 5.91 6.26
C GLU A 35 8.90 4.44 5.84
N LEU A 36 8.88 4.15 4.52
CA LEU A 36 8.85 2.77 4.03
C LEU A 36 10.04 1.93 4.53
N SER A 37 11.22 2.54 4.73
CA SER A 37 12.38 1.86 5.32
C SER A 37 12.12 1.38 6.74
N ASN A 38 11.38 2.16 7.55
CA ASN A 38 10.99 1.76 8.90
C ASN A 38 9.95 0.64 8.85
N LEU A 39 8.98 0.73 7.93
CA LEU A 39 7.99 -0.33 7.72
C LEU A 39 8.66 -1.66 7.35
N ALA A 40 9.68 -1.63 6.48
CA ALA A 40 10.42 -2.81 6.06
C ALA A 40 11.19 -3.49 7.21
N GLN A 41 11.51 -2.76 8.27
CA GLN A 41 12.17 -3.28 9.48
C GLN A 41 11.18 -3.69 10.57
N ASN A 42 9.88 -3.43 10.39
CA ASN A 42 8.87 -3.74 11.39
C ASN A 42 8.62 -5.26 11.42
N ALA A 43 8.94 -5.89 12.56
CA ALA A 43 8.77 -7.33 12.76
C ALA A 43 7.31 -7.82 12.66
N GLN A 44 6.33 -6.93 12.80
CA GLN A 44 4.91 -7.24 12.61
C GLN A 44 4.43 -7.07 11.16
N PHE A 45 5.29 -6.60 10.25
CA PHE A 45 4.96 -6.43 8.83
C PHE A 45 5.84 -7.34 7.97
N SER A 46 5.27 -8.45 7.48
CA SER A 46 6.00 -9.47 6.70
C SER A 46 5.50 -9.63 5.26
N GLU A 47 4.75 -8.64 4.75
CA GLU A 47 4.11 -8.70 3.43
C GLU A 47 4.99 -8.02 2.35
N GLY A 48 5.76 -8.84 1.61
CA GLY A 48 6.67 -8.37 0.57
C GLY A 48 6.01 -7.80 -0.70
N ARG A 49 4.81 -8.26 -1.07
CA ARG A 49 4.04 -7.75 -2.23
C ARG A 49 3.49 -6.36 -1.93
N ALA A 50 2.97 -6.14 -0.73
CA ALA A 50 2.51 -4.85 -0.25
C ALA A 50 3.69 -3.87 -0.14
N LEU A 51 4.82 -4.31 0.41
CA LEU A 51 6.03 -3.47 0.46
C LEU A 51 6.49 -3.07 -0.95
N ALA A 52 6.56 -4.02 -1.88
CA ALA A 52 6.91 -3.75 -3.27
C ALA A 52 5.93 -2.77 -3.93
N ALA A 53 4.62 -2.94 -3.72
CA ALA A 53 3.61 -2.02 -4.23
C ALA A 53 3.77 -0.58 -3.68
N LEU A 54 4.14 -0.43 -2.41
CA LEU A 54 4.41 0.88 -1.79
C LEU A 54 5.66 1.54 -2.39
N TYR A 55 6.74 0.79 -2.58
CA TYR A 55 7.95 1.32 -3.26
C TYR A 55 7.66 1.72 -4.71
N LEU A 56 6.94 0.89 -5.48
CA LEU A 56 6.52 1.23 -6.84
C LEU A 56 5.65 2.49 -6.88
N THR A 57 4.75 2.64 -5.91
CA THR A 57 3.88 3.83 -5.78
C THR A 57 4.72 5.07 -5.50
N ARG A 58 5.67 5.01 -4.56
CA ARG A 58 6.58 6.12 -4.25
C ARG A 58 7.35 6.58 -5.48
N ASP A 59 7.93 5.62 -6.21
CA ASP A 59 8.73 5.91 -7.40
C ASP A 59 7.87 6.50 -8.51
N LEU A 60 6.67 5.97 -8.74
CA LEU A 60 5.69 6.50 -9.71
C LEU A 60 5.27 7.94 -9.38
N LEU A 61 4.96 8.24 -8.12
CA LEU A 61 4.57 9.58 -7.70
C LEU A 61 5.72 10.58 -7.81
N THR A 62 6.95 10.12 -7.54
CA THR A 62 8.17 10.92 -7.74
C THR A 62 8.38 11.26 -9.20
N GLN A 63 8.25 10.28 -10.10
CA GLN A 63 8.33 10.51 -11.55
C GLN A 63 7.26 11.48 -12.07
N ARG A 64 6.07 11.48 -11.46
CA ARG A 64 4.98 12.42 -11.78
C ARG A 64 5.15 13.81 -11.15
N GLY A 65 6.17 14.02 -10.32
CA GLY A 65 6.39 15.27 -9.58
C GLY A 65 5.36 15.53 -8.47
N LEU A 66 4.57 14.51 -8.09
CA LEU A 66 3.53 14.60 -7.06
C LEU A 66 4.05 14.27 -5.66
N PHE A 67 5.26 13.70 -5.58
CA PHE A 67 5.90 13.34 -4.33
C PHE A 67 7.40 13.65 -4.42
N GLN A 68 7.95 14.23 -3.37
CA GLN A 68 9.39 14.41 -3.22
C GLN A 68 9.82 13.56 -2.01
N PRO A 69 10.60 12.49 -2.20
CA PRO A 69 10.97 11.55 -1.13
C PRO A 69 11.73 12.19 0.04
#